data_AF-A0A1M6J914-F1
#
_entry.id   AF-A0A1M6J914-F1
#
_cell.length_a   1.000
_cell.length_b   1.000
_cell.length_c   1.000
_cell.angle_alpha   90.00
_cell.angle_beta   90.00
_cell.angle_gamma   90.00
#
_symmetry.space_group_name_H-M   'P 1'
#
loop_
_entity.id
_entity.type
_entity.pdbx_description
1 polymer ?
#
loop_
_entity_poly.entity_id
_entity_poly.type
_entity_poly.pdbx_seq_one_letter_code
_entity_poly.pdbx_strand_id
1 'polypeptide(L)'
;MRLLRGTETRYLKVGGANTLFIDGAHTRRLQELPSYYPRYMQGLSDAHQRGLDILRRFSDLRWTYVTPAYKFAPLGEYTGKYHVRGEEYRPGEDDDPMDYISYADYAKAMVDIIERHQLRARTDHAGQRTQPDPQQPW
;
A
#
# COMPACT_ATOMS: atom_id res chain seq x y z
N MET A 1 0.77 21.63 -4.97
CA MET A 1 -0.68 21.30 -5.09
C MET A 1 -1.55 22.51 -4.78
N ARG A 2 -1.81 23.40 -5.75
CA ARG A 2 -2.79 24.50 -5.63
C ARG A 2 -4.08 24.22 -6.42
N LEU A 3 -4.02 23.27 -7.36
CA LEU A 3 -5.08 22.98 -8.35
C LEU A 3 -6.33 22.30 -7.77
N LEU A 4 -6.18 21.49 -6.71
CA LEU A 4 -7.27 20.70 -6.13
C LEU A 4 -7.88 21.32 -4.87
N ARG A 5 -7.35 22.46 -4.41
CA ARG A 5 -7.86 23.11 -3.20
C ARG A 5 -9.25 23.67 -3.47
N GLY A 6 -10.19 23.39 -2.56
CA GLY A 6 -11.58 23.86 -2.67
C GLY A 6 -12.43 23.09 -3.68
N THR A 7 -11.92 22.02 -4.28
CA THR A 7 -12.72 21.14 -5.16
C THR A 7 -13.10 19.85 -4.45
N GLU A 8 -14.07 19.14 -5.02
CA GLU A 8 -14.48 17.80 -4.57
C GLU A 8 -13.60 16.68 -5.17
N THR A 9 -12.65 17.04 -6.05
CA THR A 9 -11.78 16.10 -6.76
C THR A 9 -10.91 15.31 -5.79
N ARG A 10 -10.90 13.99 -5.93
CA ARG A 10 -10.05 13.10 -5.13
C ARG A 10 -8.70 12.89 -5.81
N TYR A 11 -7.62 12.98 -5.03
CA TYR A 11 -6.27 12.60 -5.46
C TYR A 11 -5.93 11.21 -4.92
N LEU A 12 -5.87 10.22 -5.81
CA LEU A 12 -5.44 8.87 -5.44
C LEU A 12 -4.02 8.66 -5.92
N LYS A 13 -3.16 8.19 -5.03
CA LYS A 13 -1.75 7.90 -5.33
C LYS A 13 -1.48 6.43 -5.07
N VAL A 14 -0.87 5.77 -6.06
CA VAL A 14 -0.25 4.45 -5.87
C VAL A 14 0.97 4.62 -4.98
N GLY A 15 0.96 3.91 -3.86
CA GLY A 15 1.95 3.94 -2.82
C GLY A 15 3.04 2.90 -2.96
N GLY A 16 3.76 2.65 -1.86
CA GLY A 16 4.79 1.61 -1.78
C GLY A 16 4.75 0.93 -0.42
N ALA A 17 4.88 -0.40 -0.38
CA ALA A 17 4.82 -1.19 0.86
C ALA A 17 5.90 -0.76 1.87
N ASN A 18 6.97 -0.13 1.40
CA ASN A 18 8.07 0.40 2.19
C ASN A 18 7.62 1.43 3.24
N THR A 19 6.47 2.09 3.02
CA THR A 19 5.93 3.11 3.93
C THR A 19 5.07 2.53 5.05
N LEU A 20 4.71 1.24 5.01
CA LEU A 20 3.85 0.61 6.01
C LEU A 20 4.56 0.51 7.36
N PHE A 21 3.80 0.68 8.43
CA PHE A 21 4.30 0.54 9.80
C PHE A 21 4.36 -0.93 10.21
N ILE A 22 5.42 -1.32 10.90
CA ILE A 22 5.60 -2.69 11.43
C ILE A 22 5.38 -2.78 12.94
N ASP A 23 4.93 -1.68 13.55
CA ASP A 23 4.63 -1.56 14.97
C ASP A 23 3.33 -0.77 15.19
N GLY A 24 2.61 -1.06 16.28
CA GLY A 24 1.38 -0.34 16.62
C GLY A 24 1.61 1.10 17.09
N ALA A 25 2.86 1.47 17.42
CA ALA A 25 3.22 2.84 17.79
C ALA A 25 3.49 3.74 16.56
N HIS A 26 3.49 3.17 15.35
CA HIS A 26 3.77 3.87 14.09
C HIS A 26 5.12 4.60 14.12
N THR A 27 6.13 3.96 14.69
CA THR A 27 7.49 4.51 14.80
C THR A 27 8.48 3.84 13.86
N ARG A 28 8.18 2.61 13.42
CA ARG A 28 9.06 1.81 12.57
C ARG A 28 8.35 1.42 11.28
N ARG A 29 9.07 1.46 10.17
CA ARG A 29 8.55 1.13 8.83
C ARG A 29 9.19 -0.11 8.23
N LEU A 30 8.48 -0.73 7.30
CA LEU A 30 8.96 -1.93 6.60
C LEU A 30 10.31 -1.71 5.90
N GLN A 31 10.56 -0.49 5.38
CA GLN A 31 11.83 -0.13 4.74
C GLN A 31 13.08 -0.20 5.65
N GLU A 32 12.88 -0.25 6.97
CA GLU A 32 13.96 -0.39 7.94
C GLU A 32 14.43 -1.84 8.09
N LEU A 33 13.68 -2.83 7.57
CA LEU A 33 14.07 -4.24 7.56
C LEU A 33 14.93 -4.51 6.31
N PRO A 34 16.25 -4.80 6.44
CA PRO A 34 17.12 -5.03 5.29
C PRO A 34 16.76 -6.29 4.49
N SER A 35 16.09 -7.26 5.13
CA SER A 35 15.52 -8.47 4.54
C SER A 35 14.46 -8.15 3.48
N TYR A 36 13.67 -7.09 3.68
CA TYR A 36 12.69 -6.59 2.73
C TYR A 36 13.26 -5.49 1.82
N TYR A 37 14.04 -4.55 2.37
CA TYR A 37 14.51 -3.37 1.65
C TYR A 37 16.05 -3.25 1.70
N PRO A 38 16.75 -4.05 0.88
CA PRO A 38 18.19 -3.94 0.74
C PRO A 38 18.61 -2.56 0.22
N ARG A 39 19.87 -2.18 0.46
CA ARG A 39 20.40 -0.82 0.23
C ARG A 39 20.08 -0.25 -1.15
N TYR A 40 20.09 -1.06 -2.20
CA TYR A 40 19.83 -0.58 -3.57
C TYR A 40 18.40 -0.07 -3.78
N MET A 41 17.44 -0.44 -2.92
CA MET A 41 16.04 0.01 -2.99
C MET A 41 15.78 1.31 -2.22
N GLN A 42 16.75 1.80 -1.44
CA GLN A 42 16.54 2.92 -0.52
C GLN A 42 16.17 4.22 -1.24
N GLY A 43 16.77 4.50 -2.40
CA GLY A 43 16.44 5.70 -3.17
C GLY A 43 14.96 5.77 -3.59
N LEU A 44 14.39 4.63 -4.00
CA LEU A 44 12.97 4.52 -4.34
C LEU A 44 12.09 4.59 -3.07
N SER A 45 12.49 3.88 -2.01
CA SER A 45 11.78 3.85 -0.73
C SER A 45 11.64 5.27 -0.14
N ASP A 46 12.74 6.03 -0.12
CA ASP A 46 12.76 7.41 0.34
C ASP A 46 11.86 8.32 -0.51
N ALA A 47 11.76 8.09 -1.82
CA ALA A 47 10.89 8.87 -2.69
C ALA A 47 9.41 8.62 -2.39
N HIS A 48 9.02 7.36 -2.16
CA HIS A 48 7.67 7.01 -1.70
C HIS A 48 7.36 7.65 -0.36
N GLN A 49 8.31 7.61 0.57
CA GLN A 49 8.16 8.16 1.91
C GLN A 49 8.00 9.68 1.88
N ARG A 50 8.91 10.41 1.22
CA ARG A 50 8.80 11.86 1.04
C ARG A 50 7.46 12.24 0.40
N GLY A 51 7.02 11.46 -0.59
CA GLY A 51 5.74 11.68 -1.25
C GLY A 51 4.54 11.53 -0.31
N LEU A 52 4.56 10.54 0.59
CA LEU A 52 3.51 10.36 1.61
C LEU A 52 3.57 11.47 2.66
N ASP A 53 4.76 11.86 3.12
CA ASP A 53 4.94 12.95 4.09
C ASP A 53 4.44 14.29 3.56
N ILE A 54 4.60 14.55 2.24
CA ILE A 54 4.02 15.73 1.59
C ILE A 54 2.49 15.67 1.65
N LEU A 55 1.87 14.53 1.31
CA LEU A 55 0.41 14.40 1.32
C LEU A 55 -0.18 14.59 2.71
N ARG A 56 0.47 14.06 3.74
CA ARG A 56 0.04 14.19 5.14
C ARG A 56 -0.02 15.64 5.64
N ARG A 57 0.66 16.59 4.99
CA ARG A 57 0.59 18.02 5.32
C ARG A 57 -0.71 18.68 4.85
N PHE A 58 -1.49 18.02 4.00
CA PHE A 58 -2.73 18.57 3.45
C PHE A 58 -3.95 17.96 4.13
N SER A 59 -4.54 18.70 5.06
CA SER A 59 -5.84 18.37 5.67
C SER A 59 -7.03 18.89 4.83
N ASP A 60 -6.76 19.83 3.93
CA ASP A 60 -7.74 20.50 3.06
C ASP A 60 -7.92 19.81 1.70
N LEU A 61 -7.29 18.66 1.48
CA LEU A 61 -7.36 17.88 0.25
C LEU A 61 -7.96 16.50 0.49
N ARG A 62 -8.75 16.04 -0.47
CA ARG A 62 -9.30 14.67 -0.50
C ARG A 62 -8.30 13.74 -1.14
N TRP A 63 -7.34 13.25 -0.37
CA TRP A 63 -6.35 12.31 -0.87
C TRP A 63 -6.48 10.92 -0.25
N THR A 64 -6.09 9.92 -1.04
CA THR A 64 -5.94 8.53 -0.62
C THR A 64 -4.59 8.03 -1.13
N TYR A 65 -3.74 7.53 -0.23
CA TYR A 65 -2.50 6.86 -0.59
C TYR A 65 -2.74 5.35 -0.48
N VAL A 66 -2.82 4.67 -1.63
CA VAL A 66 -3.15 3.25 -1.68
C VAL A 66 -1.86 2.48 -1.89
N THR A 67 -1.42 1.79 -0.85
CA THR A 67 -0.21 0.98 -0.84
C THR A 67 -0.55 -0.44 -1.28
N PRO A 68 0.10 -0.99 -2.32
CA PRO A 68 -0.06 -2.39 -2.68
C PRO A 68 0.55 -3.32 -1.62
N ALA A 69 0.28 -4.61 -1.73
CA ALA A 69 1.03 -5.65 -1.06
C ALA A 69 2.53 -5.56 -1.38
N TYR A 70 3.39 -6.09 -0.50
CA TYR A 70 4.83 -6.16 -0.75
C TYR A 70 5.13 -6.98 -2.01
N LYS A 71 4.55 -8.19 -2.14
CA LYS A 71 4.62 -8.96 -3.40
C LYS A 71 3.59 -8.39 -4.40
N PHE A 72 3.99 -7.35 -5.13
CA PHE A 72 3.14 -6.68 -6.13
C PHE A 72 3.40 -7.24 -7.53
N ALA A 73 2.54 -8.13 -8.02
CA ALA A 73 2.79 -8.96 -9.20
C ALA A 73 2.13 -8.41 -10.48
N PRO A 74 2.90 -7.95 -11.49
CA PRO A 74 2.33 -7.39 -12.73
C PRO A 74 1.56 -8.40 -13.57
N LEU A 75 2.01 -9.65 -13.58
CA LEU A 75 1.43 -10.75 -14.36
C LEU A 75 0.58 -11.71 -13.51
N GLY A 76 0.28 -11.31 -12.27
CA GLY A 76 -0.59 -12.10 -11.40
C GLY A 76 -2.01 -12.19 -11.96
N GLU A 77 -2.68 -13.31 -11.71
CA GLU A 77 -4.07 -13.51 -12.15
C GLU A 77 -5.04 -12.55 -11.44
N TYR A 78 -6.14 -12.22 -12.12
CA TYR A 78 -7.27 -11.55 -11.50
C TYR A 78 -8.11 -12.57 -10.73
N THR A 79 -8.22 -12.40 -9.42
CA THR A 79 -9.01 -13.29 -8.56
C THR A 79 -10.31 -12.66 -8.08
N GLY A 80 -10.41 -11.33 -8.12
CA GLY A 80 -11.49 -10.55 -7.52
C GLY A 80 -11.50 -10.57 -5.99
N LYS A 81 -10.50 -11.20 -5.36
CA LYS A 81 -10.41 -11.36 -3.89
C LYS A 81 -9.26 -10.54 -3.37
N TYR A 82 -9.51 -9.62 -2.45
CA TYR A 82 -8.46 -8.84 -1.78
C TYR A 82 -9.03 -8.23 -0.51
N HIS A 83 -8.16 -7.70 0.34
CA HIS A 83 -8.54 -6.92 1.50
C HIS A 83 -7.96 -5.51 1.41
N VAL A 84 -8.70 -4.53 1.94
CA VAL A 84 -8.23 -3.16 2.15
C VAL A 84 -8.13 -2.92 3.66
N ARG A 85 -6.96 -2.52 4.14
CA ARG A 85 -6.67 -2.29 5.56
C ARG A 85 -5.97 -0.95 5.75
N GLY A 86 -5.66 -0.60 7.00
CA GLY A 86 -4.90 0.61 7.34
C GLY A 86 -3.40 0.50 7.00
N GLU A 87 -2.58 1.23 7.75
CA GLU A 87 -1.15 1.41 7.47
C GLU A 87 -0.22 0.36 8.08
N GLU A 88 -0.77 -0.58 8.84
CA GLU A 88 0.02 -1.56 9.56
C GLU A 88 0.26 -2.80 8.71
N TYR A 89 1.51 -3.22 8.70
CA TYR A 89 2.01 -4.44 8.10
C TYR A 89 2.52 -5.38 9.19
N ARG A 90 2.24 -6.66 9.02
CA ARG A 90 2.80 -7.71 9.86
C ARG A 90 3.72 -8.58 8.99
N PRO A 91 5.04 -8.43 9.11
CA PRO A 91 6.00 -9.37 8.55
C PRO A 91 5.67 -10.81 8.95
N GLY A 92 5.98 -11.78 8.09
CA GLY A 92 5.88 -13.20 8.42
C GLY A 92 6.96 -13.62 9.43
N GLU A 93 6.95 -14.90 9.78
CA GLU A 93 8.09 -15.51 10.47
C GLU A 93 9.35 -15.39 9.60
N ASP A 94 10.52 -15.22 10.22
CA ASP A 94 11.81 -15.01 9.54
C ASP A 94 11.83 -13.87 8.50
N ASP A 95 11.00 -12.85 8.67
CA ASP A 95 10.86 -11.73 7.72
C ASP A 95 10.42 -12.16 6.30
N ASP A 96 9.69 -13.27 6.14
CA ASP A 96 9.14 -13.65 4.82
C ASP A 96 7.86 -12.85 4.49
N PRO A 97 7.78 -12.16 3.34
CA PRO A 97 6.56 -11.48 2.92
C PRO A 97 5.39 -12.44 2.67
N MET A 98 4.35 -12.33 3.50
CA MET A 98 3.14 -13.15 3.41
C MET A 98 1.99 -12.50 2.63
N ASP A 99 2.20 -11.28 2.13
CA ASP A 99 1.19 -10.52 1.40
C ASP A 99 1.53 -10.42 -0.09
N TYR A 100 0.49 -10.58 -0.90
CA TYR A 100 0.57 -10.61 -2.36
C TYR A 100 -0.61 -9.84 -2.96
N ILE A 101 -0.42 -9.19 -4.11
CA ILE A 101 -1.55 -8.73 -4.93
C ILE A 101 -1.13 -8.66 -6.39
N SER A 102 -2.01 -9.11 -7.29
CA SER A 102 -1.82 -8.89 -8.72
C SER A 102 -2.14 -7.44 -9.09
N TYR A 103 -1.58 -6.95 -10.20
CA TYR A 103 -1.96 -5.63 -10.73
C TYR A 103 -3.45 -5.55 -11.05
N ALA A 104 -4.05 -6.64 -11.54
CA ALA A 104 -5.47 -6.69 -11.85
C ALA A 104 -6.35 -6.56 -10.60
N ASP A 105 -6.03 -7.30 -9.53
CA ASP A 105 -6.76 -7.18 -8.26
C ASP A 105 -6.51 -5.85 -7.55
N TYR A 106 -5.30 -5.30 -7.63
CA TYR A 106 -4.99 -3.97 -7.13
C TYR A 106 -5.78 -2.89 -7.88
N ALA A 107 -5.89 -2.99 -9.21
CA ALA A 107 -6.70 -2.07 -10.00
C ALA A 107 -8.19 -2.14 -9.60
N LYS A 108 -8.71 -3.34 -9.34
CA LYS A 108 -10.07 -3.49 -8.80
C LYS A 108 -10.20 -2.87 -7.41
N ALA A 109 -9.22 -3.05 -6.53
CA ALA A 109 -9.20 -2.42 -5.22
C ALA A 109 -9.22 -0.89 -5.29
N MET A 110 -8.46 -0.32 -6.23
CA MET A 110 -8.46 1.13 -6.49
C MET A 110 -9.85 1.62 -6.93
N VAL A 111 -10.52 0.91 -7.84
CA VAL A 111 -11.88 1.25 -8.27
C VAL A 111 -12.85 1.17 -7.10
N ASP A 112 -12.78 0.14 -6.27
CA ASP A 112 -13.71 -0.02 -5.15
C ASP A 112 -13.47 1.04 -4.06
N ILE A 113 -12.24 1.51 -3.88
CA ILE A 113 -11.90 2.66 -3.03
C ILE A 113 -12.46 3.97 -3.62
N ILE A 114 -12.53 4.10 -4.95
CA ILE A 114 -13.16 5.25 -5.62
C ILE A 114 -14.67 5.24 -5.39
N GLU A 115 -15.32 4.10 -5.56
CA GLU A 115 -16.77 3.92 -5.42
C GLU A 115 -17.24 4.00 -3.96
N ARG A 116 -16.43 3.52 -3.02
CA ARG A 116 -16.67 3.71 -1.58
C ARG A 116 -16.38 5.18 -1.26
N HIS A 117 -17.41 6.01 -1.22
CA HIS A 117 -17.37 7.43 -0.86
C HIS A 117 -16.92 7.69 0.61
N GLN A 118 -15.76 7.21 1.02
CA GLN A 118 -15.26 7.27 2.40
C GLN A 118 -14.08 8.22 2.58
N LEU A 119 -14.27 9.17 3.50
CA LEU A 119 -13.34 10.01 4.28
C LEU A 119 -12.19 10.76 3.57
N ARG A 120 -11.83 11.89 4.19
CA ARG A 120 -10.75 12.81 3.79
C ARG A 120 -9.43 12.30 4.38
N ALA A 121 -8.36 12.29 3.57
CA ALA A 121 -6.98 11.98 3.98
C ALA A 121 -6.80 10.60 4.65
N ARG A 122 -6.57 9.56 3.84
CA ARG A 122 -6.35 8.19 4.34
C ARG A 122 -5.27 7.45 3.57
N THR A 123 -4.87 6.35 4.17
CA THR A 123 -3.82 5.44 3.74
C THR A 123 -4.39 4.05 3.82
N ASP A 124 -4.32 3.34 2.70
CA ASP A 124 -4.95 2.04 2.54
C ASP A 124 -3.92 1.04 2.07
N HIS A 125 -3.87 -0.13 2.67
CA HIS A 125 -3.09 -1.26 2.20
C HIS A 125 -4.00 -2.27 1.49
N ALA A 126 -3.74 -2.52 0.22
CA ALA A 126 -4.48 -3.48 -0.61
C ALA A 126 -3.65 -4.75 -0.84
N GLY A 127 -4.12 -5.88 -0.33
CA GLY A 127 -3.40 -7.14 -0.40
C GLY A 127 -4.28 -8.39 -0.38
N GLN A 128 -3.66 -9.54 -0.56
CA GLN A 128 -4.17 -10.90 -0.40
C GLN A 128 -3.21 -11.65 0.51
N ARG A 129 -3.67 -12.71 1.19
CA ARG A 129 -2.71 -13.72 1.68
C ARG A 129 -2.23 -14.48 0.45
N THR A 130 -0.91 -14.63 0.32
CA THR A 130 -0.14 -15.41 -0.68
C THR A 130 -0.93 -16.10 -1.80
N GLN A 131 -0.48 -15.94 -3.04
CA GLN A 131 -0.93 -16.78 -4.17
C GLN A 131 -0.87 -18.27 -3.77
N PRO A 132 -1.97 -19.04 -3.89
CA PRO A 132 -1.90 -20.46 -3.57
C PRO A 132 -0.96 -21.13 -4.57
N ASP A 133 0.02 -21.88 -4.04
CA ASP A 133 0.64 -22.95 -4.82
C ASP A 133 -0.48 -23.97 -5.13
N PRO A 134 -0.75 -24.29 -6.40
CA PRO A 134 -1.74 -25.32 -6.75
C PRO A 134 -1.40 -26.73 -6.21
N GLN A 135 -0.23 -26.96 -5.60
CA GLN A 135 0.25 -28.30 -5.24
C GLN A 135 0.56 -28.60 -3.75
N GLN A 136 0.35 -27.71 -2.77
CA GLN A 136 0.63 -28.06 -1.36
C GLN A 136 -0.48 -27.71 -0.36
N PRO A 137 -0.93 -28.67 0.47
CA PRO A 137 -1.80 -28.39 1.61
C PRO A 137 -1.01 -27.92 2.84
N TRP A 138 -1.72 -27.19 3.71
CA TRP A 138 -1.32 -26.44 4.90
C TRP A 138 -0.26 -27.07 5.82
#